data_AF-A0A0G4KR56-F1
#
_entry.id   AF-A0A0G4KR56-F1
#
_cell.length_a   1.000
_cell.length_b   1.000
_cell.length_c   1.000
_cell.angle_alpha   90.00
_cell.angle_beta   90.00
_cell.angle_gamma   90.00
#
_symmetry.space_group_name_H-M   'P 1'
#
loop_
_entity.id
_entity.type
_entity.pdbx_description
1 polymer ?
#
loop_
_entity_poly.entity_id
_entity_poly.type
_entity_poly.pdbx_seq_one_letter_code
_entity_poly.pdbx_strand_id
1 'polypeptide(L)'
;MYSFYRTGTAGEQSYRHNLDIWKSVQFRSRHLSDVTKLNETLATTILGYNFSAPFFIAPAARGVYGDPERAELNFVEAAGKENILYIPSMYASKTIEEIAAGKSNSTLNGPQVIFQQIYTNANLSVTWDNIR
;
A
#
# COMPACT_ATOMS: atom_id res chain seq x y z
N MET A 1 -12.74 16.73 4.41
CA MET A 1 -12.20 15.76 3.46
C MET A 1 -10.70 15.94 3.28
N TYR A 2 -10.22 17.02 2.65
CA TYR A 2 -8.77 17.26 2.44
C TYR A 2 -7.92 17.30 3.73
N SER A 3 -8.41 17.95 4.79
CA SER A 3 -7.69 18.06 6.07
C SER A 3 -7.37 16.71 6.70
N PHE A 4 -8.26 15.72 6.59
CA PHE A 4 -8.05 14.40 7.19
C PHE A 4 -6.81 13.69 6.64
N TYR A 5 -6.54 13.83 5.33
CA TYR A 5 -5.40 13.17 4.69
C TYR A 5 -4.14 14.03 4.66
N ARG A 6 -4.28 15.36 4.67
CA ARG A 6 -3.12 16.27 4.57
C ARG A 6 -2.46 16.55 5.91
N THR A 7 -3.22 16.49 7.01
CA THR A 7 -2.73 16.96 8.30
C THR A 7 -1.76 15.97 8.94
N GLY A 8 -0.66 16.51 9.47
CA GLY A 8 0.28 15.79 10.34
C GLY A 8 0.04 16.13 11.83
N THR A 9 0.75 15.44 12.72
CA THR A 9 0.64 15.71 14.16
C THR A 9 1.27 17.04 14.55
N ALA A 10 0.59 17.80 15.41
CA ALA A 10 1.08 19.05 16.01
C ALA A 10 1.63 20.03 14.95
N GLY A 11 2.90 20.42 15.05
CA GLY A 11 3.54 21.36 14.10
C GLY A 11 3.93 20.74 12.75
N GLU A 12 3.54 19.50 12.44
CA GLU A 12 3.82 18.78 11.20
C GLU A 12 5.32 18.63 10.83
N GLN A 13 6.23 18.84 11.79
CA GLN A 13 7.67 18.88 11.53
C GLN A 13 8.18 17.53 10.99
N SER A 14 7.77 16.42 11.60
CA SER A 14 8.16 15.08 11.13
C SER A 14 7.60 14.76 9.74
N TYR A 15 6.36 15.17 9.46
CA TYR A 15 5.75 14.99 8.14
C TYR A 15 6.56 15.70 7.05
N ARG A 16 6.93 16.96 7.28
CA ARG A 16 7.76 17.73 6.33
C ARG A 16 9.17 17.17 6.24
N HIS A 17 9.75 16.77 7.36
CA HIS A 17 11.09 16.19 7.42
C HIS A 17 11.21 14.89 6.62
N ASN A 18 10.19 14.01 6.67
CA ASN A 18 10.15 12.77 5.88
C ASN A 18 10.27 13.02 4.37
N LEU A 19 9.80 14.17 3.88
CA LEU A 19 9.97 14.58 2.48
C LEU A 19 11.32 15.29 2.27
N ASP A 20 11.70 16.18 3.19
CA ASP A 20 12.89 17.01 3.04
C ASP A 20 14.20 16.21 3.12
N ILE A 21 14.23 15.07 3.82
CA ILE A 21 15.43 14.23 3.95
C ILE A 21 15.98 13.78 2.59
N TRP A 22 15.11 13.58 1.59
CA TRP A 22 15.52 13.15 0.25
C TRP A 22 16.37 14.19 -0.48
N LYS A 23 16.31 15.47 -0.08
CA LYS A 23 17.19 16.53 -0.63
C LYS A 23 18.66 16.33 -0.24
N SER A 24 18.92 15.62 0.86
CA SER A 24 20.29 15.28 1.28
C SER A 24 20.87 14.05 0.59
N VAL A 25 20.04 13.26 -0.11
CA VAL A 25 20.47 12.05 -0.82
C VAL A 25 20.69 12.38 -2.29
N GLN A 26 21.93 12.27 -2.77
CA GLN A 26 22.27 12.51 -4.17
C GLN A 26 22.55 11.20 -4.89
N PHE A 27 22.01 11.04 -6.09
CA PHE A 27 22.36 9.92 -6.96
C PHE A 27 23.71 10.17 -7.63
N ARG A 28 24.55 9.15 -7.63
CA ARG A 28 25.73 9.09 -8.50
C ARG A 28 25.36 8.39 -9.80
N SER A 29 25.01 9.14 -10.83
CA SER A 29 24.68 8.57 -12.14
C SER A 29 25.86 7.80 -12.70
N ARG A 30 25.58 6.61 -13.26
CA ARG A 30 26.54 5.86 -14.06
C ARG A 30 26.22 6.11 -15.53
N HIS A 31 27.22 6.54 -16.28
CA HIS A 31 27.11 6.79 -17.72
C HIS A 31 27.60 5.57 -18.50
N LEU A 32 27.20 5.46 -19.77
CA LEU A 32 27.61 4.38 -20.68
C LEU A 32 27.27 2.97 -20.17
N SER A 33 26.22 2.86 -19.35
CA SER A 33 25.66 1.58 -18.91
C SER A 33 24.42 1.26 -19.73
N ASP A 34 24.20 -0.01 -20.07
CA ASP A 34 22.98 -0.44 -20.76
C ASP A 34 21.78 -0.32 -19.81
N VAL A 35 20.76 0.42 -20.24
CA VAL A 35 19.51 0.67 -19.50
C VAL A 35 18.28 0.11 -20.21
N THR A 36 18.47 -0.65 -21.30
CA THR A 36 17.37 -1.18 -22.12
C THR A 36 16.47 -2.17 -21.36
N LYS A 37 16.98 -2.77 -20.28
CA LYS A 37 16.29 -3.78 -19.46
C LYS A 37 15.81 -3.26 -18.10
N LEU A 38 15.55 -1.95 -17.98
CA LEU A 38 15.12 -1.34 -16.71
C LEU A 38 13.88 -2.01 -16.12
N ASN A 39 12.92 -2.39 -16.97
CA ASN A 39 11.70 -3.09 -16.57
C ASN A 39 11.98 -4.43 -15.87
N GLU A 40 13.05 -5.13 -16.23
CA GLU A 40 13.46 -6.39 -15.58
C GLU A 40 14.03 -6.16 -14.17
N THR A 41 14.45 -4.94 -13.84
CA THR A 41 15.10 -4.59 -12.55
C THR A 41 14.14 -4.13 -11.46
N LEU A 42 12.88 -3.80 -11.82
CA LEU A 42 11.90 -3.28 -10.87
C LEU A 42 11.18 -4.38 -10.09
N ALA A 43 11.12 -5.59 -10.65
CA ALA A 43 10.51 -6.72 -9.98
C ALA A 43 11.22 -7.00 -8.65
N THR A 44 10.44 -7.24 -7.59
CA THR A 44 10.97 -7.49 -6.26
C THR A 44 10.19 -8.56 -5.54
N THR A 45 10.80 -9.12 -4.50
CA THR A 45 10.15 -10.08 -3.61
C THR A 45 9.97 -9.45 -2.24
N ILE A 46 8.73 -9.40 -1.75
CA ILE A 46 8.38 -8.89 -0.42
C ILE A 46 7.78 -10.05 0.38
N LEU A 47 8.44 -10.42 1.48
CA LEU A 47 8.02 -11.51 2.39
C LEU A 47 7.68 -12.83 1.68
N GLY A 48 8.43 -13.18 0.63
CA GLY A 48 8.27 -14.44 -0.11
C GLY A 48 7.30 -14.39 -1.31
N TYR A 49 6.70 -13.22 -1.59
CA TYR A 49 5.82 -13.03 -2.74
C TYR A 49 6.43 -12.07 -3.76
N ASN A 50 6.18 -12.32 -5.05
CA ASN A 50 6.74 -11.55 -6.15
C ASN A 50 5.81 -10.41 -6.56
N PHE A 51 6.38 -9.22 -6.76
CA PHE A 51 5.67 -8.02 -7.20
C PHE A 51 6.42 -7.37 -8.37
N SER A 52 5.69 -6.64 -9.20
CA SER A 52 6.23 -5.98 -10.39
C SER A 52 7.09 -4.75 -10.09
N ALA A 53 6.93 -4.15 -8.90
CA ALA A 53 7.59 -2.91 -8.51
C ALA A 53 8.01 -2.89 -7.03
N PRO A 54 9.07 -2.13 -6.68
CA PRO A 54 9.64 -2.12 -5.33
C PRO A 54 8.94 -1.11 -4.40
N PHE A 55 7.63 -0.98 -4.53
CA PHE A 55 6.80 -0.15 -3.67
C PHE A 55 5.42 -0.78 -3.51
N PHE A 56 4.66 -0.28 -2.55
CA PHE A 56 3.34 -0.80 -2.23
C PHE A 56 2.41 0.34 -1.82
N ILE A 57 1.12 0.08 -1.87
CA ILE A 57 0.10 0.99 -1.36
C ILE A 57 -0.03 0.73 0.15
N ALA A 58 0.43 1.71 0.95
CA ALA A 58 0.40 1.67 2.40
C ALA A 58 -1.04 1.77 2.95
N PRO A 59 -1.31 1.23 4.16
CA PRO A 59 -2.64 1.26 4.74
C PRO A 59 -3.06 2.68 5.11
N ALA A 60 -4.18 3.12 4.57
CA ALA A 60 -4.83 4.38 4.90
C ALA A 60 -6.32 4.14 5.15
N ALA A 61 -6.81 4.58 6.30
CA ALA A 61 -8.20 4.42 6.69
C ALA A 61 -9.12 5.41 5.95
N ARG A 62 -10.41 5.09 5.93
CA ARG A 62 -11.49 5.97 5.46
C ARG A 62 -11.40 6.38 3.99
N GLY A 63 -11.08 5.48 3.06
CA GLY A 63 -11.07 5.74 1.61
C GLY A 63 -12.37 6.35 1.07
N VAL A 64 -13.50 6.14 1.77
CA VAL A 64 -14.82 6.74 1.48
C VAL A 64 -14.80 8.27 1.40
N TYR A 65 -13.83 8.93 2.03
CA TYR A 65 -13.70 10.39 1.90
C TYR A 65 -13.16 10.80 0.53
N GLY A 66 -12.41 9.96 -0.18
CA GLY A 66 -11.96 10.24 -1.54
C GLY A 66 -13.01 9.84 -2.58
N ASP A 67 -13.54 8.63 -2.44
CA ASP A 67 -14.55 8.04 -3.31
C ASP A 67 -15.60 7.35 -2.42
N PRO A 68 -16.78 7.96 -2.20
CA PRO A 68 -17.80 7.44 -1.30
C PRO A 68 -18.35 6.07 -1.70
N GLU A 69 -18.28 5.71 -2.98
CA GLU A 69 -18.86 4.48 -3.50
C GLU A 69 -17.86 3.33 -3.47
N ARG A 70 -16.67 3.56 -4.06
CA ARG A 70 -15.67 2.50 -4.29
C ARG A 70 -14.62 2.41 -3.18
N ALA A 71 -14.20 3.54 -2.61
CA ALA A 71 -13.23 3.61 -1.51
C ALA A 71 -12.01 2.66 -1.71
N GLU A 72 -11.77 1.72 -0.80
CA GLU A 72 -10.63 0.79 -0.84
C GLU A 72 -10.68 -0.23 -2.01
N LEU A 73 -11.83 -0.41 -2.66
CA LEU A 73 -11.96 -1.30 -3.82
C LEU A 73 -11.10 -0.81 -5.01
N ASN A 74 -10.97 0.51 -5.16
CA ASN A 74 -10.11 1.09 -6.20
C ASN A 74 -8.64 0.67 -6.01
N PHE A 75 -8.17 0.58 -4.77
CA PHE A 75 -6.79 0.22 -4.49
C PHE A 75 -6.51 -1.27 -4.70
N VAL A 76 -7.42 -2.15 -4.27
CA VAL A 76 -7.22 -3.59 -4.43
C VAL A 76 -7.26 -3.99 -5.91
N GLU A 77 -8.19 -3.43 -6.69
CA GLU A 77 -8.30 -3.71 -8.13
C GLU A 77 -7.09 -3.18 -8.91
N ALA A 78 -6.67 -1.93 -8.62
CA ALA A 78 -5.49 -1.35 -9.26
C ALA A 78 -4.21 -2.13 -8.89
N ALA A 79 -4.06 -2.51 -7.63
CA ALA A 79 -2.94 -3.31 -7.18
C ALA A 79 -2.88 -4.69 -7.85
N GLY A 80 -4.05 -5.32 -8.04
CA GLY A 80 -4.17 -6.60 -8.73
C GLY A 80 -3.82 -6.49 -10.21
N LYS A 81 -4.26 -5.41 -10.87
CA LYS A 81 -3.95 -5.14 -12.28
C LYS A 81 -2.45 -4.89 -12.51
N GLU A 82 -1.83 -4.10 -11.66
CA GLU A 82 -0.43 -3.70 -11.81
C GLU A 82 0.56 -4.66 -11.14
N ASN A 83 0.09 -5.72 -10.48
CA ASN A 83 0.91 -6.68 -9.73
C ASN A 83 1.77 -6.04 -8.62
N ILE A 84 1.22 -5.02 -7.95
CA ILE A 84 1.86 -4.37 -6.80
C ILE A 84 1.17 -4.79 -5.50
N LEU A 85 1.89 -4.67 -4.39
CA LEU A 85 1.32 -4.98 -3.08
C LEU A 85 0.36 -3.87 -2.62
N TYR A 86 -0.81 -4.27 -2.14
CA TYR A 86 -1.72 -3.41 -1.37
C TYR A 86 -1.87 -3.95 0.05
N ILE A 87 -1.85 -3.03 1.01
CA ILE A 87 -2.05 -3.32 2.42
C ILE A 87 -3.29 -2.55 2.90
N PRO A 88 -4.49 -3.15 2.92
CA PRO A 88 -5.67 -2.51 3.50
C PRO A 88 -5.49 -2.20 5.00
N SER A 89 -6.08 -1.10 5.44
CA SER A 89 -6.16 -0.76 6.86
C SER A 89 -7.22 -1.60 7.56
N MET A 90 -7.03 -1.90 8.84
CA MET A 90 -8.08 -2.49 9.68
C MET A 90 -9.30 -1.56 9.82
N TYR A 91 -9.11 -0.25 9.66
CA TYR A 91 -10.18 0.76 9.69
C TYR A 91 -10.54 1.24 8.27
N ALA A 92 -10.46 0.34 7.29
CA ALA A 92 -10.99 0.59 5.96
C ALA A 92 -12.51 0.86 6.01
N SER A 93 -13.01 1.55 4.99
CA SER A 93 -14.45 1.84 4.85
C SER A 93 -15.21 0.62 4.33
N LYS A 94 -14.53 -0.21 3.54
CA LYS A 94 -15.01 -1.50 3.02
C LYS A 94 -14.59 -2.64 3.92
N THR A 95 -15.42 -3.69 3.98
CA THR A 95 -15.13 -4.88 4.78
C THR A 95 -14.00 -5.71 4.14
N ILE A 96 -13.41 -6.61 4.93
CA ILE A 96 -12.36 -7.52 4.45
C ILE A 96 -12.90 -8.39 3.30
N GLU A 97 -14.15 -8.83 3.39
CA GLU A 97 -14.82 -9.64 2.37
C GLU A 97 -15.04 -8.87 1.07
N GLU A 98 -15.47 -7.60 1.16
CA GLU A 98 -15.62 -6.74 -0.02
C GLU A 98 -14.27 -6.52 -0.73
N ILE A 99 -13.21 -6.25 0.05
CA ILE A 99 -11.85 -6.09 -0.49
C ILE A 99 -11.34 -7.41 -1.08
N ALA A 100 -11.60 -8.54 -0.42
CA ALA A 100 -11.20 -9.86 -0.90
C ALA A 100 -11.90 -10.22 -2.22
N ALA A 101 -13.17 -9.84 -2.39
CA ALA A 101 -13.92 -10.04 -3.63
C ALA A 101 -13.36 -9.23 -4.81
N GLY A 102 -12.73 -8.08 -4.55
CA GLY A 102 -12.07 -7.25 -5.56
C GLY A 102 -10.70 -7.77 -6.02
N LYS A 103 -10.21 -8.89 -5.47
CA LYS A 103 -8.90 -9.43 -5.78
C LYS A 103 -8.82 -10.05 -7.18
N SER A 104 -7.71 -9.82 -7.86
CA SER A 104 -7.39 -10.51 -9.12
C SER A 104 -6.90 -11.94 -8.88
N ASN A 105 -7.26 -12.88 -9.77
CA ASN A 105 -6.73 -14.25 -9.77
C ASN A 105 -5.57 -14.46 -10.77
N SER A 106 -5.19 -13.41 -11.49
CA SER A 106 -4.21 -13.48 -12.57
C SER A 106 -3.04 -12.56 -12.28
N THR A 107 -2.39 -12.79 -11.13
CA THR A 107 -1.19 -12.06 -10.72
C THR A 107 0.06 -12.95 -10.83
N LEU A 108 1.25 -12.36 -10.62
CA LEU A 108 2.52 -13.09 -10.53
C LEU A 108 2.52 -14.22 -9.48
N ASN A 109 1.62 -14.17 -8.49
CA ASN A 109 1.50 -15.17 -7.43
C ASN A 109 0.26 -16.06 -7.59
N GLY A 110 -0.39 -16.05 -8.76
CA GLY A 110 -1.72 -16.63 -8.96
C GLY A 110 -2.79 -15.70 -8.35
N PRO A 111 -3.52 -16.13 -7.31
CA PRO A 111 -4.38 -15.23 -6.54
C PRO A 111 -3.58 -14.04 -6.00
N GLN A 112 -4.13 -12.84 -6.14
CA GLN A 112 -3.51 -11.61 -5.65
C GLN A 112 -3.18 -11.75 -4.17
N VAL A 113 -1.99 -11.30 -3.80
CA VAL A 113 -1.53 -11.26 -2.41
C VAL A 113 -1.71 -9.84 -1.88
N ILE A 114 -2.36 -9.75 -0.72
CA ILE A 114 -2.51 -8.52 0.06
C ILE A 114 -2.04 -8.81 1.48
N PHE A 115 -1.51 -7.81 2.17
CA PHE A 115 -1.22 -7.93 3.60
C PHE A 115 -2.24 -7.15 4.40
N GLN A 116 -2.56 -7.61 5.61
CA GLN A 116 -3.51 -6.91 6.46
C GLN A 116 -2.77 -6.08 7.50
N GLN A 117 -3.05 -4.78 7.56
CA GLN A 117 -2.64 -3.97 8.70
C GLN A 117 -3.59 -4.27 9.88
N ILE A 118 -3.03 -4.51 11.06
CA ILE A 118 -3.77 -4.88 12.27
C ILE A 118 -3.51 -3.81 13.35
N TYR A 119 -4.58 -3.37 14.00
CA TYR A 119 -4.54 -2.65 15.27
C TYR A 119 -5.00 -3.58 16.39
N THR A 120 -4.14 -3.78 17.40
CA THR A 120 -4.51 -4.59 18.56
C THR A 120 -5.34 -3.77 19.53
N ASN A 121 -6.31 -4.44 20.16
CA ASN A 121 -7.06 -3.90 21.28
C ASN A 121 -6.49 -4.46 22.60
N ALA A 122 -6.67 -3.73 23.70
CA ALA A 122 -6.35 -4.23 25.05
C ALA A 122 -7.08 -5.56 25.33
N ASN A 123 -8.29 -5.73 24.79
CA ASN A 123 -8.93 -7.03 24.72
C ASN A 123 -8.54 -7.76 23.42
N LEU A 124 -7.59 -8.69 23.54
CA LEU A 124 -7.08 -9.45 22.40
C LEU A 124 -8.15 -10.31 21.71
N SER A 125 -9.19 -10.75 22.41
CA SER A 125 -10.29 -11.52 21.81
C SER A 125 -10.96 -10.76 20.67
N VAL A 126 -11.16 -9.46 20.85
CA VAL A 126 -11.72 -8.56 19.80
C VAL A 126 -10.77 -8.48 18.61
N THR A 127 -9.46 -8.52 18.84
CA THR A 127 -8.48 -8.50 17.73
C THR A 127 -8.53 -9.79 16.93
N TRP A 128 -8.66 -10.93 17.63
CA TRP A 128 -8.76 -12.25 16.98
C TRP A 128 -10.03 -12.41 16.16
N ASP A 129 -11.17 -11.91 16.65
CA ASP A 129 -12.44 -11.96 15.91
C ASP A 129 -12.40 -11.16 14.59
N ASN A 130 -11.55 -10.13 14.51
CA ASN A 130 -11.41 -9.31 13.30
C ASN A 130 -10.38 -9.85 12.29
N ILE A 131 -9.57 -10.84 12.67
CA ILE A 131 -8.53 -11.44 11.79
C ILE A 131 -9.00 -12.79 11.23
N ARG A 132 -10.00 -13.41 11.86
CA ARG A 132 -10.50 -14.75 11.52
C ARG A 132 -11.48 -14.72 10.36
#